data_AF-F8K2M1-F1
#
_entry.id   AF-F8K2M1-F1
#
_cell.length_a   1.000
_cell.length_b   1.000
_cell.length_c   1.000
_cell.angle_alpha   90.00
_cell.angle_beta   90.00
_cell.angle_gamma   90.00
#
_symmetry.space_group_name_H-M   'P 1'
#
loop_
_entity.id
_entity.type
_entity.pdbx_description
1 polymer ?
#
loop_
_entity_poly.entity_id
_entity_poly.type
_entity_poly.pdbx_seq_one_letter_code
_entity_poly.pdbx_strand_id
1 'polypeptide(L)'
;MQPSAGSDLPHTRTRPAHWIVTGAALAAVVAAGALVTPADATAPPPGAPAAATRGAPDARAAHYPLRCAGAPVDVLEHATADLDGDGRPETVAEVRCHTAFGTPPSGLYVLSPGTSPGAPPRVTATLVDPARKLSVKGLKAEGRIVSATLLGYSSDAVPRCCPDLARDYTWRWHDGRFTAAGAPRAGSV
;
A
#
# COMPACT_ATOMS: atom_id res chain seq x y z
N MET A 1 34.92 54.60 8.52
CA MET A 1 33.61 55.24 8.75
C MET A 1 32.54 54.18 8.57
N GLN A 2 32.02 53.64 9.67
CA GLN A 2 30.91 52.68 9.64
C GLN A 2 29.61 53.49 9.54
N PRO A 3 28.70 53.21 8.59
CA PRO A 3 27.44 53.95 8.51
C PRO A 3 26.61 53.64 9.76
N SER A 4 26.14 54.70 10.43
CA SER A 4 25.26 54.62 11.59
C SER A 4 24.00 53.81 11.25
N ALA A 5 23.59 52.92 12.16
CA ALA A 5 22.32 52.22 12.06
C ALA A 5 21.18 53.24 11.97
N GLY A 6 20.46 53.24 10.85
CA GLY A 6 19.28 54.08 10.64
C GLY A 6 18.16 53.72 11.62
N SER A 7 17.17 54.61 11.72
CA SER A 7 16.02 54.50 12.62
C SER A 7 15.33 53.14 12.58
N ASP A 8 15.07 52.60 13.77
CA ASP A 8 14.41 51.32 14.03
C ASP A 8 13.04 51.27 13.33
N LEU A 9 12.85 50.34 12.39
CA LEU A 9 11.59 50.19 11.65
C LEU A 9 10.50 49.71 12.64
N PRO A 10 9.38 50.43 12.84
CA PRO A 10 8.36 50.05 13.83
C PRO A 10 7.67 48.70 13.53
N HIS A 11 7.94 48.10 12.37
CA HIS A 11 7.34 46.85 11.89
C HIS A 11 8.12 45.59 12.32
N THR A 12 9.29 45.70 12.95
CA THR A 12 10.13 44.55 13.37
C THR A 12 9.91 44.12 14.83
N ARG A 13 8.98 44.73 15.58
CA ARG A 13 8.67 44.30 16.94
C ARG A 13 7.53 43.28 16.99
N THR A 14 7.87 41.99 16.87
CA THR A 14 6.96 40.91 17.26
C THR A 14 6.68 41.00 18.76
N ARG A 15 5.46 41.37 19.14
CA ARG A 15 5.03 41.38 20.54
C ARG A 15 4.74 39.95 21.02
N PRO A 16 4.95 39.60 22.30
CA PRO A 16 4.63 38.26 22.83
C PRO A 16 3.19 37.82 22.52
N ALA A 17 2.25 38.76 22.49
CA ALA A 17 0.86 38.51 22.11
C ALA A 17 0.71 37.90 20.70
N HIS A 18 1.56 38.28 19.74
CA HIS A 18 1.53 37.72 18.39
C HIS A 18 1.86 36.23 18.40
N TRP A 19 2.87 35.83 19.18
CA TRP A 19 3.24 34.42 19.34
C TRP A 19 2.18 33.60 20.07
N ILE A 20 1.51 34.19 21.06
CA ILE A 20 0.38 33.53 21.75
C ILE A 20 -0.77 33.28 20.77
N VAL A 21 -1.14 34.28 19.96
CA VAL A 21 -2.22 34.14 18.97
C VAL A 21 -1.88 33.07 17.93
N THR A 22 -0.66 33.08 17.40
CA THR A 22 -0.21 32.06 16.44
C THR A 22 -0.20 30.65 17.06
N GLY A 23 0.27 30.53 18.29
CA GLY A 23 0.25 29.25 19.02
C GLY A 23 -1.17 28.71 19.24
N ALA A 24 -2.10 29.58 19.65
CA ALA A 24 -3.50 29.20 19.84
C ALA A 24 -4.17 28.78 18.52
N ALA A 25 -3.89 29.48 17.41
CA ALA A 25 -4.40 29.13 16.09
C ALA A 25 -3.90 27.76 15.62
N LEU A 26 -2.61 27.46 15.81
CA LEU A 26 -2.04 26.14 15.49
C LEU A 26 -2.66 25.03 16.34
N ALA A 27 -2.81 25.26 17.66
CA ALA A 27 -3.43 24.29 18.55
C ALA A 27 -4.88 23.98 18.14
N ALA A 28 -5.64 24.99 17.74
CA ALA A 28 -7.01 24.81 17.26
C ALA A 28 -7.09 23.97 15.98
N VAL A 29 -6.18 24.20 15.01
CA VAL A 29 -6.11 23.40 13.78
C VAL A 29 -5.75 21.94 14.08
N VAL A 30 -4.77 21.70 14.96
CA VAL A 30 -4.39 20.35 15.38
C VAL A 30 -5.55 19.63 16.07
N ALA A 31 -6.25 20.32 16.98
CA ALA A 31 -7.42 19.77 17.67
C ALA A 31 -8.57 19.45 16.70
N ALA A 32 -8.83 20.33 15.72
CA ALA A 32 -9.83 20.08 14.68
C ALA A 32 -9.46 18.87 13.81
N GLY A 33 -8.18 18.71 13.46
CA GLY A 33 -7.69 17.54 12.73
C GLY A 33 -7.86 16.24 13.52
N ALA A 34 -7.68 16.27 14.84
CA ALA A 34 -7.87 15.10 15.70
C ALA A 34 -9.34 14.63 15.79
N LEU A 35 -10.31 15.51 15.53
CA LEU A 35 -11.74 15.17 15.47
C LEU A 35 -12.14 14.52 14.14
N VAL A 36 -11.33 14.68 13.09
CA VAL A 36 -11.53 14.03 11.79
C VAL A 36 -10.76 12.71 11.79
N THR A 37 -11.27 11.73 12.53
CA THR A 37 -10.77 10.36 12.39
C THR A 37 -11.48 9.69 11.21
N PRO A 38 -10.77 8.90 10.37
CA PRO A 38 -11.42 8.05 9.40
C PRO A 38 -12.35 7.07 10.14
N ALA A 39 -13.56 6.86 9.61
CA ALA A 39 -14.65 6.11 10.26
C ALA A 39 -14.30 4.66 10.62
N ASP A 40 -13.18 4.12 10.13
CA ASP A 40 -12.73 2.75 10.35
C ASP A 40 -11.53 2.60 11.31
N ALA A 41 -11.05 3.68 11.93
CA ALA A 41 -9.96 3.61 12.92
C ALA A 41 -10.50 3.38 14.35
N THR A 42 -11.16 2.24 14.58
CA THR A 42 -11.48 1.82 15.95
C THR A 42 -10.26 1.14 16.57
N ALA A 43 -9.63 1.77 17.55
CA ALA A 43 -8.63 1.11 18.37
C ALA A 43 -9.31 0.00 19.20
N PRO A 44 -8.76 -1.24 19.24
CA PRO A 44 -9.30 -2.27 20.11
C PRO A 44 -9.26 -1.81 21.57
N PRO A 45 -10.26 -2.16 22.40
CA PRO A 45 -10.26 -1.81 23.81
C PRO A 45 -9.00 -2.37 24.51
N PRO A 46 -8.34 -1.58 25.37
CA PRO A 46 -7.19 -2.06 26.13
C PRO A 46 -7.64 -3.19 27.06
N GLY A 47 -7.06 -4.39 26.89
CA GLY A 47 -7.35 -5.55 27.73
C GLY A 47 -8.21 -6.65 27.09
N ALA A 48 -8.58 -6.53 25.80
CA ALA A 48 -8.91 -7.73 25.05
C ALA A 48 -7.64 -8.60 24.99
N PRO A 49 -7.66 -9.88 25.45
CA PRO A 49 -6.55 -10.76 25.16
C PRO A 49 -6.43 -10.79 23.64
N ALA A 50 -5.32 -10.28 23.12
CA ALA A 50 -4.93 -10.55 21.75
C ALA A 50 -4.88 -12.08 21.68
N ALA A 51 -5.91 -12.70 21.11
CA ALA A 51 -5.76 -14.03 20.57
C ALA A 51 -4.48 -13.93 19.75
N ALA A 52 -3.46 -14.69 20.13
CA ALA A 52 -2.22 -14.73 19.41
C ALA A 52 -2.57 -15.24 18.01
N THR A 53 -2.95 -14.33 17.11
CA THR A 53 -2.96 -14.55 15.69
C THR A 53 -1.53 -15.00 15.43
N ARG A 54 -1.39 -16.25 15.01
CA ARG A 54 -0.23 -16.60 14.19
C ARG A 54 -0.18 -15.48 13.15
N GLY A 55 0.84 -14.63 13.26
CA GLY A 55 0.92 -13.42 12.44
C GLY A 55 0.76 -13.80 10.97
N ALA A 56 0.13 -12.92 10.20
CA ALA A 56 0.02 -13.10 8.76
C ALA A 56 1.43 -13.38 8.17
N PRO A 57 1.54 -14.23 7.14
CA PRO A 57 2.83 -14.59 6.57
C PRO A 57 3.68 -13.37 6.17
N ASP A 58 4.96 -13.35 6.53
CA ASP A 58 5.85 -12.25 6.15
C ASP A 58 6.13 -12.26 4.63
N ALA A 59 5.66 -11.23 3.93
CA ALA A 59 5.85 -11.09 2.50
C ALA A 59 7.32 -11.08 2.08
N ARG A 60 8.24 -10.57 2.93
CA ARG A 60 9.68 -10.49 2.58
C ARG A 60 10.40 -11.82 2.76
N ALA A 61 9.83 -12.75 3.52
CA ALA A 61 10.39 -14.09 3.75
C ALA A 61 9.96 -15.11 2.68
N ALA A 62 8.98 -14.77 1.82
CA ALA A 62 8.44 -15.67 0.82
C ALA A 62 9.38 -15.86 -0.39
N HIS A 63 9.23 -16.98 -1.08
CA HIS A 63 9.88 -17.23 -2.37
C HIS A 63 8.88 -17.02 -3.50
N TYR A 64 9.07 -15.96 -4.29
CA TYR A 64 8.18 -15.62 -5.38
C TYR A 64 8.63 -16.24 -6.71
N PRO A 65 7.70 -16.71 -7.57
CA PRO A 65 8.01 -17.35 -8.84
C PRO A 65 8.37 -16.32 -9.94
N LEU A 66 9.18 -15.32 -9.64
CA LEU A 66 9.65 -14.32 -10.60
C LEU A 66 10.94 -14.79 -11.28
N ARG A 67 11.11 -14.39 -12.54
CA ARG A 67 12.36 -14.60 -13.30
C ARG A 67 13.09 -13.27 -13.42
N CYS A 68 13.87 -12.93 -12.40
CA CYS A 68 14.56 -11.63 -12.29
C CYS A 68 15.98 -11.61 -12.84
N ALA A 69 16.42 -12.65 -13.57
CA ALA A 69 17.75 -12.75 -14.16
C ALA A 69 18.91 -12.42 -13.17
N GLY A 70 18.77 -12.85 -11.91
CA GLY A 70 19.75 -12.62 -10.85
C GLY A 70 19.51 -11.37 -10.00
N ALA A 71 18.62 -10.46 -10.41
CA ALA A 71 18.21 -9.35 -9.56
C ALA A 71 17.35 -9.82 -8.37
N PRO A 72 17.42 -9.12 -7.21
CA PRO A 72 16.51 -9.37 -6.09
C PRO A 72 15.05 -9.17 -6.45
N VAL A 73 14.15 -9.68 -5.60
CA VAL A 73 12.71 -9.38 -5.66
C VAL A 73 12.39 -8.32 -4.62
N ASP A 74 11.74 -7.24 -5.05
CA ASP A 74 11.22 -6.20 -4.17
C ASP A 74 9.76 -6.49 -3.84
N VAL A 75 9.44 -6.45 -2.55
CA VAL A 75 8.05 -6.36 -2.06
C VAL A 75 7.69 -4.89 -1.95
N LEU A 76 6.75 -4.44 -2.79
CA LEU A 76 6.37 -3.04 -2.90
C LEU A 76 5.26 -2.67 -1.92
N GLU A 77 4.20 -3.47 -1.92
CA GLU A 77 3.02 -3.29 -1.08
C GLU A 77 2.54 -4.68 -0.63
N HIS A 78 1.93 -4.75 0.55
CA HIS A 78 1.27 -5.96 1.02
C HIS A 78 0.04 -5.62 1.84
N ALA A 79 -0.94 -6.52 1.84
CA ALA A 79 -2.15 -6.43 2.64
C ALA A 79 -2.46 -7.80 3.25
N THR A 80 -3.12 -7.82 4.40
CA THR A 80 -3.39 -9.06 5.15
C THR A 80 -4.86 -9.17 5.48
N ALA A 81 -5.42 -10.36 5.30
CA ALA A 81 -6.80 -10.67 5.64
C ALA A 81 -7.00 -12.19 5.67
N ASP A 82 -8.02 -12.66 6.37
CA ASP A 82 -8.47 -14.06 6.33
C ASP A 82 -9.32 -14.27 5.04
N LEU A 83 -8.65 -14.66 3.96
CA LEU A 83 -9.24 -14.69 2.62
C LEU A 83 -10.07 -15.95 2.40
N ASP A 84 -9.67 -17.06 3.01
CA ASP A 84 -10.35 -18.35 2.90
C ASP A 84 -11.34 -18.63 4.06
N GLY A 85 -11.35 -17.78 5.09
CA GLY A 85 -12.30 -17.83 6.20
C GLY A 85 -11.99 -18.90 7.24
N ASP A 86 -10.74 -19.41 7.29
CA ASP A 86 -10.31 -20.44 8.25
C ASP A 86 -9.87 -19.88 9.61
N GLY A 87 -9.89 -18.56 9.78
CA GLY A 87 -9.45 -17.84 10.97
C GLY A 87 -7.95 -17.54 11.02
N ARG A 88 -7.19 -17.86 9.97
CA ARG A 88 -5.77 -17.51 9.82
C ARG A 88 -5.63 -16.50 8.69
N PRO A 89 -4.95 -15.36 8.93
CA PRO A 89 -4.78 -14.39 7.87
C PRO A 89 -3.77 -14.87 6.82
N GLU A 90 -4.11 -14.67 5.55
CA GLU A 90 -3.19 -14.67 4.42
C GLU A 90 -2.51 -13.30 4.27
N THR A 91 -1.43 -13.28 3.50
CA THR A 91 -0.79 -12.05 3.02
C THR A 91 -0.86 -12.00 1.51
N VAL A 92 -1.36 -10.90 0.96
CA VAL A 92 -1.26 -10.59 -0.46
C VAL A 92 -0.09 -9.64 -0.66
N ALA A 93 0.83 -9.96 -1.56
CA ALA A 93 2.02 -9.18 -1.81
C ALA A 93 2.11 -8.76 -3.27
N GLU A 94 2.26 -7.47 -3.51
CA GLU A 94 2.75 -6.94 -4.77
C GLU A 94 4.27 -7.00 -4.78
N VAL A 95 4.81 -7.65 -5.81
CA VAL A 95 6.25 -7.80 -5.97
C VAL A 95 6.72 -7.51 -7.38
N ARG A 96 7.98 -7.12 -7.50
CA ARG A 96 8.66 -6.88 -8.78
C ARG A 96 10.10 -7.34 -8.71
N CYS A 97 10.70 -7.56 -9.88
CA CYS A 97 12.15 -7.63 -9.94
C CYS A 97 12.76 -6.27 -9.63
N HIS A 98 13.80 -6.26 -8.81
CA HIS A 98 14.55 -5.06 -8.50
C HIS A 98 15.19 -4.48 -9.76
N THR A 99 15.17 -3.15 -9.89
CA THR A 99 15.90 -2.42 -10.92
C THR A 99 16.29 -1.04 -10.42
N ALA A 100 17.44 -0.54 -10.89
CA ALA A 100 17.83 0.85 -10.66
C ALA A 100 17.04 1.83 -11.54
N PHE A 101 16.52 1.35 -12.69
CA PHE A 101 15.83 2.20 -13.67
C PHE A 101 14.61 1.49 -14.29
N GLY A 102 13.59 2.28 -14.57
CA GLY A 102 12.34 1.80 -15.15
C GLY A 102 11.41 1.15 -14.13
N THR A 103 10.38 0.48 -14.64
CA THR A 103 9.30 -0.06 -13.81
C THR A 103 8.92 -1.43 -14.38
N PRO A 104 9.53 -2.52 -13.88
CA PRO A 104 9.20 -3.86 -14.31
C PRO A 104 7.72 -4.18 -14.03
N PRO A 105 7.14 -5.18 -14.69
CA PRO A 105 5.77 -5.62 -14.38
C PRO A 105 5.61 -6.11 -12.94
N SER A 106 4.44 -5.86 -12.35
CA SER A 106 4.03 -6.42 -11.07
C SER A 106 3.64 -7.89 -11.18
N GLY A 107 4.01 -8.67 -10.17
CA GLY A 107 3.26 -9.85 -9.78
C GLY A 107 2.45 -9.58 -8.51
N LEU A 108 1.27 -10.17 -8.42
CA LEU A 108 0.43 -10.10 -7.22
C LEU A 108 0.14 -11.53 -6.74
N TYR A 109 0.62 -11.87 -5.55
CA TYR A 109 0.60 -13.24 -5.03
C TYR A 109 -0.09 -13.32 -3.67
N VAL A 110 -0.77 -14.43 -3.42
CA VAL A 110 -1.34 -14.76 -2.12
C VAL A 110 -0.40 -15.74 -1.42
N LEU A 111 -0.11 -15.45 -0.16
CA LEU A 111 0.76 -16.20 0.72
C LEU A 111 -0.04 -16.82 1.84
N SER A 112 0.26 -18.09 2.11
CA SER A 112 -0.20 -18.79 3.31
C SER A 112 1.01 -19.15 4.19
N PRO A 113 0.79 -19.48 5.48
CA PRO A 113 1.89 -19.89 6.37
C PRO A 113 2.71 -21.07 5.83
N GLY A 114 3.96 -21.20 6.27
CA GLY A 114 4.78 -22.37 5.97
C GLY A 114 4.17 -23.68 6.50
N THR A 115 4.57 -24.82 5.93
CA THR A 115 4.04 -26.16 6.30
C THR A 115 4.52 -26.66 7.66
N SER A 116 5.56 -26.05 8.22
CA SER A 116 6.12 -26.36 9.54
C SER A 116 6.56 -25.07 10.26
N PRO A 117 6.71 -25.10 11.60
CA PRO A 117 7.24 -23.95 12.33
C PRO A 117 8.60 -23.52 11.78
N GLY A 118 8.74 -22.23 11.45
CA GLY A 118 9.96 -21.66 10.89
C GLY A 118 10.15 -21.84 9.38
N ALA A 119 9.28 -22.58 8.69
CA ALA A 119 9.30 -22.64 7.23
C ALA A 119 8.86 -21.30 6.61
N PRO A 120 9.46 -20.90 5.47
CA PRO A 120 9.05 -19.66 4.79
C PRO A 120 7.59 -19.73 4.33
N PRO A 121 6.92 -18.57 4.20
CA PRO A 121 5.61 -18.47 3.57
C PRO A 121 5.59 -19.08 2.18
N ARG A 122 4.46 -19.72 1.84
CA ARG A 122 4.25 -20.37 0.55
C ARG A 122 3.32 -19.54 -0.32
N VAL A 123 3.64 -19.39 -1.60
CA VAL A 123 2.72 -18.84 -2.59
C VAL A 123 1.62 -19.86 -2.88
N THR A 124 0.37 -19.51 -2.59
CA THR A 124 -0.79 -20.38 -2.83
C THR A 124 -1.63 -19.92 -4.00
N ALA A 125 -1.55 -18.66 -4.40
CA ALA A 125 -2.23 -18.15 -5.59
C ALA A 125 -1.44 -17.02 -6.28
N THR A 126 -1.66 -16.88 -7.58
CA THR A 126 -1.19 -15.77 -8.40
C THR A 126 -2.41 -15.01 -8.92
N LEU A 127 -2.62 -13.79 -8.43
CA LEU A 127 -3.73 -12.91 -8.84
C LEU A 127 -3.39 -12.11 -10.10
N VAL A 128 -2.13 -11.70 -10.21
CA VAL A 128 -1.57 -11.01 -11.39
C VAL A 128 -0.26 -11.68 -11.76
N ASP A 129 -0.21 -12.21 -12.98
CA ASP A 129 1.01 -12.76 -13.57
C ASP A 129 1.85 -11.62 -14.18
N PRO A 130 3.13 -11.47 -13.79
CA PRO A 130 4.06 -10.49 -14.38
C PRO A 130 4.13 -10.54 -15.92
N ALA A 131 3.89 -11.70 -16.54
CA ALA A 131 3.88 -11.87 -17.99
C ALA A 131 2.79 -11.02 -18.68
N ARG A 132 1.75 -10.60 -17.96
CA ARG A 132 0.71 -9.71 -18.46
C ARG A 132 1.18 -8.25 -18.62
N LYS A 133 2.40 -7.92 -18.18
CA LYS A 133 3.01 -6.58 -18.31
C LYS A 133 2.15 -5.47 -17.66
N LEU A 134 1.49 -5.80 -16.56
CA LEU A 134 0.66 -4.87 -15.79
C LEU A 134 1.43 -4.33 -14.58
N SER A 135 1.08 -3.13 -14.16
CA SER A 135 1.48 -2.58 -12.85
C SER A 135 0.27 -2.61 -11.92
N VAL A 136 0.52 -2.86 -10.64
CA VAL A 136 -0.49 -2.83 -9.57
C VAL A 136 -0.38 -1.51 -8.82
N LYS A 137 -1.52 -1.01 -8.33
CA LYS A 137 -1.62 0.19 -7.49
C LYS A 137 -2.76 0.05 -6.49
N GLY A 138 -2.52 0.51 -5.25
CA GLY A 138 -3.56 0.64 -4.23
C GLY A 138 -4.08 -0.72 -3.79
N LEU A 139 -3.17 -1.64 -3.45
CA LEU A 139 -3.51 -2.96 -2.99
C LEU A 139 -4.24 -2.88 -1.65
N LYS A 140 -5.38 -3.58 -1.56
CA LYS A 140 -6.14 -3.75 -0.31
C LYS A 140 -6.61 -5.19 -0.16
N ALA A 141 -6.73 -5.61 1.09
CA ALA A 141 -7.37 -6.88 1.47
C ALA A 141 -8.28 -6.63 2.67
N GLU A 142 -9.57 -6.94 2.52
CA GLU A 142 -10.59 -6.71 3.53
C GLU A 142 -11.57 -7.89 3.54
N GLY A 143 -11.70 -8.54 4.70
CA GLY A 143 -12.43 -9.81 4.81
C GLY A 143 -11.92 -10.81 3.78
N ARG A 144 -12.79 -11.21 2.84
CA ARG A 144 -12.50 -12.23 1.81
C ARG A 144 -12.27 -11.65 0.41
N ILE A 145 -12.01 -10.34 0.35
CA ILE A 145 -11.87 -9.59 -0.90
C ILE A 145 -10.47 -8.99 -0.96
N VAL A 146 -9.82 -9.19 -2.10
CA VAL A 146 -8.62 -8.44 -2.50
C VAL A 146 -9.04 -7.45 -3.56
N SER A 147 -8.52 -6.22 -3.51
CA SER A 147 -8.76 -5.23 -4.56
C SER A 147 -7.50 -4.47 -4.92
N ALA A 148 -7.36 -4.10 -6.18
CA ALA A 148 -6.31 -3.22 -6.67
C ALA A 148 -6.70 -2.59 -8.02
N THR A 149 -6.06 -1.48 -8.37
CA THR A 149 -6.11 -0.94 -9.72
C THR A 149 -4.96 -1.53 -10.54
N LEU A 150 -5.28 -2.13 -11.68
CA LEU A 150 -4.32 -2.61 -12.66
C LEU A 150 -4.11 -1.56 -13.74
N LEU A 151 -2.85 -1.23 -14.00
CA LEU A 151 -2.42 -0.30 -15.03
C LEU A 151 -1.78 -1.09 -16.19
N GLY A 152 -2.17 -0.78 -17.41
CA GLY A 152 -1.68 -1.45 -18.61
C GLY A 152 -1.60 -0.51 -19.81
N TYR A 153 -1.40 -1.11 -20.99
CA TYR A 153 -1.09 -0.38 -22.21
C TYR A 153 -2.06 -0.77 -23.32
N SER A 154 -2.62 0.20 -24.02
CA SER A 154 -3.54 -0.03 -25.14
C SER A 154 -2.83 -0.61 -26.37
N SER A 155 -1.54 -0.32 -26.53
CA SER A 155 -0.70 -0.82 -27.61
C SER A 155 0.78 -0.71 -27.25
N ASP A 156 1.65 -1.35 -28.04
CA ASP A 156 3.11 -1.23 -27.88
C ASP A 156 3.68 0.14 -28.30
N ALA A 157 2.86 1.02 -28.89
CA ALA A 157 3.25 2.40 -29.19
C ALA A 157 3.23 3.32 -27.96
N VAL A 158 2.57 2.89 -26.87
CA VAL A 158 2.48 3.66 -25.63
C VAL A 158 3.83 3.57 -24.88
N PRO A 159 4.44 4.72 -24.49
CA PRO A 159 5.69 4.71 -23.74
C PRO A 159 5.56 3.94 -22.41
N ARG A 160 6.56 3.11 -22.10
CA ARG A 160 6.58 2.27 -20.88
C ARG A 160 6.60 3.07 -19.56
N CYS A 161 6.88 4.37 -19.59
CA CYS A 161 6.75 5.24 -18.41
C CYS A 161 5.30 5.44 -17.99
N CYS A 162 4.37 5.23 -18.92
CA CYS A 162 3.11 5.95 -18.94
C CYS A 162 1.97 5.02 -19.41
N PRO A 163 1.57 4.02 -18.58
CA PRO A 163 0.40 3.19 -18.86
C PRO A 163 -0.84 4.06 -19.11
N ASP A 164 -1.58 3.77 -20.18
CA ASP A 164 -2.75 4.55 -20.61
C ASP A 164 -4.09 3.82 -20.37
N LEU A 165 -4.04 2.58 -19.91
CA LEU A 165 -5.22 1.83 -19.46
C LEU A 165 -5.20 1.65 -17.94
N ALA A 166 -6.38 1.76 -17.33
CA ALA A 166 -6.54 1.55 -15.90
C ALA A 166 -7.88 0.88 -15.58
N ARG A 167 -7.85 -0.21 -14.80
CA ARG A 167 -9.06 -0.91 -14.39
C ARG A 167 -8.96 -1.40 -12.96
N ASP A 168 -10.03 -1.20 -12.19
CA ASP A 168 -10.12 -1.80 -10.85
C ASP A 168 -10.52 -3.26 -10.96
N TYR A 169 -9.79 -4.09 -10.22
CA TYR A 169 -10.09 -5.50 -10.06
C TYR A 169 -10.36 -5.82 -8.60
N THR A 170 -11.29 -6.75 -8.43
CA THR A 170 -11.53 -7.43 -7.17
C THR A 170 -11.32 -8.92 -7.38
N TRP A 171 -10.73 -9.58 -6.39
CA TRP A 171 -10.60 -11.03 -6.35
C TRP A 171 -11.30 -11.54 -5.10
N ARG A 172 -12.06 -12.60 -5.27
CA ARG A 172 -12.74 -13.30 -4.17
C ARG A 172 -12.39 -14.76 -4.21
N TRP A 173 -12.15 -15.34 -3.04
CA TRP A 173 -11.99 -16.78 -2.89
C TRP A 173 -13.32 -17.50 -3.10
N HIS A 174 -13.32 -18.51 -3.97
CA HIS A 174 -14.44 -19.41 -4.20
C HIS A 174 -13.89 -20.81 -4.51
N ASP A 175 -14.26 -21.79 -3.69
CA ASP A 175 -13.95 -23.22 -3.88
C ASP A 175 -12.50 -23.52 -4.30
N GLY A 176 -11.51 -23.06 -3.53
CA GLY A 176 -10.11 -23.40 -3.80
C GLY A 176 -9.38 -22.48 -4.78
N ARG A 177 -10.04 -21.43 -5.29
CA ARG A 177 -9.42 -20.47 -6.22
C ARG A 177 -9.92 -19.04 -6.05
N PHE A 178 -9.12 -18.08 -6.48
CA PHE A 178 -9.56 -16.70 -6.60
C PHE A 178 -10.22 -16.45 -7.96
N THR A 179 -11.43 -15.91 -7.95
CA THR A 179 -12.12 -15.42 -9.15
C THR A 179 -12.00 -13.90 -9.23
N ALA A 180 -11.56 -13.40 -10.39
CA ALA A 180 -11.41 -11.98 -10.64
C ALA A 180 -12.69 -11.37 -11.23
N ALA A 181 -13.08 -10.20 -10.75
CA ALA A 181 -14.12 -9.36 -11.33
C ALA A 181 -13.56 -7.95 -11.54
N GLY A 182 -13.61 -7.47 -12.79
CA GLY A 182 -13.15 -6.12 -13.14
C GLY A 182 -14.32 -5.14 -13.26
N ALA A 183 -14.26 -4.02 -12.55
CA ALA A 183 -15.27 -2.98 -12.68
C ALA A 183 -15.28 -2.38 -14.10
N PRO A 184 -16.43 -1.90 -14.61
CA PRO A 184 -16.46 -1.15 -15.87
C PRO A 184 -15.70 0.17 -15.72
N ARG A 185 -14.72 0.43 -16.61
CA ARG A 185 -14.06 1.73 -16.79
C ARG A 185 -13.78 1.93 -18.27
N ALA A 186 -13.85 3.17 -18.76
CA ALA A 186 -13.41 3.52 -20.11
C ALA A 186 -11.89 3.33 -20.22
N GLY A 187 -11.39 2.74 -21.31
CA GLY A 187 -9.96 2.44 -21.47
C GLY A 187 -9.48 1.35 -20.52
N SER A 188 -10.07 0.16 -20.59
CA SER A 188 -9.77 -0.95 -19.68
C SER A 188 -8.77 -1.96 -20.27
N VAL A 189 -7.90 -2.49 -19.39
CA VAL A 189 -7.00 -3.63 -19.64
C VAL A 189 -7.71 -4.96 -19.86
#